data_AF-D3MUA2-F1
#
_entry.id   AF-D3MUA2-F1
#
_cell.length_a   1.000
_cell.length_b   1.000
_cell.length_c   1.000
_cell.angle_alpha   90.00
_cell.angle_beta   90.00
_cell.angle_gamma   90.00
#
_symmetry.space_group_name_H-M   'P 1'
#
loop_
_entity.id
_entity.type
_entity.pdbx_description
1 polymer ?
#
loop_
_entity_poly.entity_id
_entity_poly.type
_entity_poly.pdbx_seq_one_letter_code
_entity_poly.pdbx_strand_id
1 'polypeptide(L)'
;MKKNLILCVTVLLFSFLLLGKAYGVERLSDDERAQFSLSEDFKNIDGVLRDEILDKANATLNSMGIKVNGDEEKVFMVENNDGSPEKYFKVIYNGNSFISLTENGELLGCDTLDYSAPKQGIQVRTRSVISPVLDRMDEMITSKGYINTIKKNYYNGTIYYKYDKVLSRGVVNKYDNYVFIYDPNSDNIVTLFRNKEELEYKEPMVSMHVAQEAALDYAEKDKITYTLNDVETSLGAYKKSSGEVVLAYITILSDGTKIVLSPQDSSVVEVDYSKATIKGKSIAYKGFRFAEQSAQLAEDGLRRLGYVMLPKYITSGEIGDTIINSITTAGFRGLYIDCHGSTEALSTDTNEITASYLQKRYPNLGLRFAFLDACSTGANNNWANTFHISSKAGAFIGWDRRVGVNEAYDFCRYFWNEANGKKPILKAVQAAEMRASTNARPVFIGNNTFYGNAN
;
A
#
# COMPACT_ATOMS: atom_id res chain seq x y z
N MET A 1 18.84 25.64 18.62
CA MET A 1 18.25 25.53 17.26
C MET A 1 17.52 24.21 17.15
N LYS A 2 16.22 24.20 17.47
CA LYS A 2 15.35 23.03 17.39
C LYS A 2 14.66 23.03 16.04
N LYS A 3 14.79 21.94 15.28
CA LYS A 3 14.09 21.70 14.01
C LYS A 3 12.69 21.18 14.31
N ASN A 4 11.69 21.81 13.71
CA ASN A 4 10.29 21.40 13.73
C ASN A 4 10.10 20.11 12.94
N LEU A 5 9.42 19.14 13.56
CA LEU A 5 8.94 17.92 12.92
C LEU A 5 7.42 18.08 12.76
N ILE A 6 6.97 18.38 11.54
CA ILE A 6 5.56 18.38 11.18
C ILE A 6 5.20 16.93 10.85
N LEU A 7 4.39 16.31 11.72
CA LEU A 7 3.94 14.94 11.58
C LEU A 7 2.54 14.93 10.94
N CYS A 8 2.44 14.42 9.72
CA CYS A 8 1.16 14.15 9.06
C CYS A 8 0.35 13.11 9.85
N VAL A 9 -0.86 13.46 10.25
CA VAL A 9 -1.83 12.59 10.92
C VAL A 9 -2.75 11.99 9.87
N THR A 10 -2.82 10.66 9.80
CA THR A 10 -3.98 9.96 9.23
C THR A 10 -4.17 8.64 9.99
N VAL A 11 -5.40 8.43 10.45
CA VAL A 11 -5.92 7.30 11.25
C VAL A 11 -5.52 7.33 12.74
N LEU A 12 -6.32 8.08 13.51
CA LEU A 12 -6.35 8.04 14.98
C LEU A 12 -6.87 6.67 15.45
N LEU A 13 -5.98 5.91 16.09
CA LEU A 13 -6.35 4.88 17.07
C LEU A 13 -6.62 5.58 18.40
N PHE A 14 -7.80 5.30 18.95
CA PHE A 14 -8.25 5.71 20.29
C PHE A 14 -7.12 5.65 21.32
N SER A 15 -6.83 6.78 21.95
CA SER A 15 -6.09 6.81 23.21
C SER A 15 -6.54 8.04 24.02
N PHE A 16 -7.11 7.74 25.19
CA PHE A 16 -7.54 8.70 26.21
C PHE A 16 -6.39 9.59 26.65
N LEU A 17 -6.61 10.91 26.69
CA LEU A 17 -6.10 11.81 27.73
C LEU A 17 -6.79 13.18 27.64
N LEU A 18 -7.76 13.38 28.55
CA LEU A 18 -8.41 14.65 28.84
C LEU A 18 -7.46 15.55 29.63
N LEU A 19 -7.02 16.67 29.04
CA LEU A 19 -6.58 17.85 29.79
C LEU A 19 -7.17 19.10 29.13
N GLY A 20 -8.40 19.42 29.52
CA GLY A 20 -9.07 20.64 29.12
C GLY A 20 -8.48 21.87 29.82
N LYS A 21 -8.38 22.97 29.07
CA LYS A 21 -8.36 24.32 29.64
C LYS A 21 -9.55 25.13 29.10
N ALA A 22 -10.52 25.26 29.99
CA ALA A 22 -11.22 26.48 30.38
C ALA A 22 -12.48 26.95 29.61
N TYR A 23 -13.52 27.15 30.44
CA TYR A 23 -14.72 27.99 30.34
C TYR A 23 -15.96 27.47 29.59
N GLY A 24 -16.94 27.02 30.39
CA GLY A 24 -18.33 27.48 30.25
C GLY A 24 -19.26 26.77 29.28
N VAL A 25 -19.06 25.49 28.96
CA VAL A 25 -19.95 24.71 28.10
C VAL A 25 -20.54 23.54 28.90
N GLU A 26 -21.81 23.20 28.68
CA GLU A 26 -22.40 21.95 29.18
C GLU A 26 -21.43 20.78 28.92
N ARG A 27 -21.24 19.95 29.95
CA ARG A 27 -20.21 18.92 29.91
C ARG A 27 -20.62 17.84 28.90
N LEU A 28 -19.93 17.79 27.75
CA LEU A 28 -20.10 16.71 26.77
C LEU A 28 -20.00 15.33 27.46
N SER A 29 -20.84 14.40 27.05
CA SER A 29 -20.68 12.98 27.34
C SER A 29 -19.36 12.44 26.76
N ASP A 30 -18.99 11.22 27.15
CA ASP A 30 -17.75 10.62 26.64
C ASP A 30 -17.88 10.24 25.16
N ASP A 31 -19.08 9.86 24.71
CA ASP A 31 -19.38 9.54 23.31
C ASP A 31 -19.40 10.80 22.43
N GLU A 32 -20.00 11.89 22.92
CA GLU A 32 -19.97 13.18 22.22
C GLU A 32 -18.54 13.71 22.10
N ARG A 33 -17.71 13.51 23.12
CA ARG A 33 -16.29 13.91 23.09
C ARG A 33 -15.50 13.16 22.03
N ALA A 34 -15.84 11.90 21.75
CA ALA A 34 -15.17 11.14 20.70
C ALA A 34 -15.40 11.72 19.29
N GLN A 35 -16.44 12.54 19.13
CA GLN A 35 -16.73 13.22 17.86
C GLN A 35 -15.85 14.44 17.62
N PHE A 36 -15.13 14.94 18.62
CA PHE A 36 -14.23 16.09 18.49
C PHE A 36 -12.77 15.66 18.55
N SER A 37 -11.92 16.31 17.75
CA SER A 37 -10.48 16.08 17.79
C SER A 37 -9.80 16.85 18.94
N LEU A 38 -8.59 16.42 19.33
CA LEU A 38 -7.81 17.10 20.38
C LEU A 38 -7.36 18.53 20.00
N SER A 39 -7.46 18.90 18.74
CA SER A 39 -7.10 20.22 18.21
C SER A 39 -8.30 21.11 17.91
N GLU A 40 -9.52 20.65 18.22
CA GLU A 40 -10.76 21.38 18.01
C GLU A 40 -11.20 22.11 19.29
N ASP A 41 -11.53 23.39 19.16
CA ASP A 41 -12.31 24.12 20.15
C ASP A 41 -13.77 24.17 19.71
N PHE A 42 -14.70 23.97 20.65
CA PHE A 42 -16.13 23.96 20.36
C PHE A 42 -16.91 24.90 21.28
N LYS A 43 -18.01 25.45 20.74
CA LYS A 43 -18.95 26.32 21.44
C LYS A 43 -20.38 25.88 21.14
N ASN A 44 -21.21 25.73 22.18
CA ASN A 44 -22.62 25.42 22.00
C ASN A 44 -23.34 26.59 21.30
N ILE A 45 -24.25 26.26 20.38
CA ILE A 45 -25.09 27.20 19.64
C ILE A 45 -26.56 26.92 19.99
N ASP A 46 -27.23 27.95 20.49
CA ASP A 46 -28.64 27.91 20.88
C ASP A 46 -29.48 28.97 20.13
N GLY A 47 -30.80 28.84 20.14
CA GLY A 47 -31.73 29.80 19.56
C GLY A 47 -31.80 29.78 18.02
N VAL A 48 -32.10 30.92 17.39
CA VAL A 48 -32.38 31.00 15.94
C VAL A 48 -31.27 30.41 15.08
N LEU A 49 -30.01 30.70 15.41
CA LEU A 49 -28.86 30.18 14.66
C LEU A 49 -28.76 28.65 14.75
N ARG A 50 -29.13 28.06 15.91
CA ARG A 50 -29.19 26.60 16.09
C ARG A 50 -30.15 25.98 15.09
N ASP A 51 -31.36 26.55 14.98
CA ASP A 51 -32.41 26.02 14.13
C ASP A 51 -32.05 26.15 12.64
N GLU A 52 -31.44 27.26 12.23
CA GLU A 52 -30.94 27.44 10.86
C GLU A 52 -29.88 26.39 10.48
N ILE A 53 -28.96 26.06 11.40
CA ILE A 53 -27.93 25.04 11.17
C ILE A 53 -28.55 23.65 11.11
N LEU A 54 -29.49 23.37 12.02
CA LEU A 54 -30.19 22.08 12.07
C LEU A 54 -31.01 21.84 10.79
N ASP A 55 -31.69 22.87 10.28
CA ASP A 55 -32.41 22.80 9.01
C ASP A 55 -31.47 22.50 7.84
N LYS A 56 -30.31 23.17 7.78
CA LYS A 56 -29.27 22.89 6.77
C LYS A 56 -28.74 21.46 6.88
N ALA A 57 -28.51 20.97 8.10
CA ALA A 57 -28.05 19.60 8.35
C ALA A 57 -29.06 18.56 7.88
N ASN A 58 -30.32 18.73 8.27
CA ASN A 58 -31.40 17.82 7.89
C ASN A 58 -31.66 17.87 6.38
N ALA A 59 -31.64 19.05 5.75
CA ALA A 59 -31.74 19.18 4.31
C ALA A 59 -30.60 18.46 3.58
N THR A 60 -29.37 18.59 4.09
CA THR A 60 -28.18 17.92 3.54
C THR A 60 -28.34 16.40 3.63
N LEU A 61 -28.59 15.85 4.82
CA LEU A 61 -28.80 14.41 5.04
C LEU A 61 -29.91 13.85 4.13
N ASN A 62 -31.05 14.55 4.05
CA ASN A 62 -32.19 14.15 3.22
C ASN A 62 -31.87 14.14 1.72
N SER A 63 -31.13 15.14 1.22
CA SER A 63 -30.69 15.18 -0.18
C SER A 63 -29.82 13.99 -0.54
N MET A 64 -29.03 13.52 0.43
CA MET A 64 -28.12 12.38 0.30
C MET A 64 -28.78 11.03 0.60
N GLY A 65 -30.01 11.03 1.12
CA GLY A 65 -30.69 9.82 1.58
C GLY A 65 -30.08 9.21 2.84
N ILE A 66 -29.25 9.96 3.57
CA ILE A 66 -28.60 9.52 4.80
C ILE A 66 -29.59 9.64 5.95
N LYS A 67 -29.71 8.58 6.74
CA LYS A 67 -30.67 8.46 7.84
C LYS A 67 -29.94 8.53 9.18
N VAL A 68 -30.52 9.27 10.12
CA VAL A 68 -30.04 9.43 11.50
C VAL A 68 -31.21 9.25 12.48
N ASN A 69 -30.91 8.86 13.72
CA ASN A 69 -31.89 8.85 14.82
C ASN A 69 -31.77 10.20 15.55
N GLY A 70 -32.78 11.07 15.44
CA GLY A 70 -32.72 12.47 15.90
C GLY A 70 -33.67 12.78 17.05
N ASP A 71 -33.72 11.93 18.09
CA ASP A 71 -34.57 12.20 19.26
C ASP A 71 -34.00 13.34 20.14
N GLU A 72 -32.67 13.50 20.14
CA GLU A 72 -31.92 14.57 20.78
C GLU A 72 -30.91 15.18 19.81
N GLU A 73 -30.85 16.52 19.75
CA GLU A 73 -30.05 17.25 18.77
C GLU A 73 -29.29 18.40 19.45
N LYS A 74 -27.97 18.44 19.27
CA LYS A 74 -27.12 19.52 19.79
C LYS A 74 -26.26 20.09 18.67
N VAL A 75 -26.12 21.42 18.64
CA VAL A 75 -25.37 22.12 17.59
C VAL A 75 -24.17 22.83 18.20
N PHE A 76 -23.01 22.59 17.62
CA PHE A 76 -21.76 23.19 18.05
C PHE A 76 -21.11 23.94 16.90
N MET A 77 -20.55 25.11 17.19
CA MET A 77 -19.57 25.75 16.32
C MET A 77 -18.18 25.25 16.72
N VAL A 78 -17.38 24.86 15.73
CA VAL A 78 -16.05 24.31 15.91
C VAL A 78 -15.02 25.19 15.22
N GLU A 79 -13.93 25.49 15.93
CA GLU A 79 -12.79 26.27 15.46
C GLU A 79 -11.54 25.39 15.56
N ASN A 80 -10.77 25.27 14.47
CA ASN A 80 -9.52 24.50 14.47
C ASN A 80 -8.36 25.33 15.00
N ASN A 81 -7.61 24.78 15.96
CA ASN A 81 -6.45 25.44 16.56
C ASN A 81 -5.13 25.20 15.81
N ASP A 82 -5.16 24.41 14.73
CA ASP A 82 -3.98 24.00 13.97
C ASP A 82 -3.65 24.93 12.79
N GLY A 83 -4.40 26.02 12.62
CA GLY A 83 -4.22 26.98 11.54
C GLY A 83 -4.91 26.61 10.23
N SER A 84 -5.74 25.56 10.20
CA SER A 84 -6.66 25.32 9.09
C SER A 84 -7.80 26.38 9.09
N PRO A 85 -8.15 26.96 7.93
CA PRO A 85 -8.80 28.27 7.88
C PRO A 85 -10.31 28.32 8.11
N GLU A 86 -11.01 27.25 8.52
CA GLU A 86 -12.47 27.27 8.51
C GLU A 86 -13.12 26.91 9.86
N LYS A 87 -13.94 27.85 10.34
CA LYS A 87 -14.98 27.56 11.33
C LYS A 87 -16.03 26.67 10.67
N TYR A 88 -16.57 25.73 11.41
CA TYR A 88 -17.59 24.84 10.89
C TYR A 88 -18.61 24.50 11.98
N PHE A 89 -19.76 23.95 11.59
CA PHE A 89 -20.80 23.52 12.50
C PHE A 89 -20.86 22.01 12.59
N LYS A 90 -21.01 21.48 13.80
CA LYS A 90 -21.19 20.05 14.07
C LYS A 90 -22.54 19.86 14.78
N VAL A 91 -23.44 19.11 14.16
CA VAL A 91 -24.70 18.69 14.78
C VAL A 91 -24.53 17.27 15.27
N ILE A 92 -24.79 17.04 16.55
CA ILE A 92 -24.78 15.72 17.18
C ILE A 92 -26.22 15.26 17.39
N TYR A 93 -26.52 14.04 16.93
CA TYR A 93 -27.79 13.36 17.10
C TYR A 93 -27.63 12.20 18.09
N ASN A 94 -28.50 12.15 19.11
CA ASN A 94 -28.54 11.10 20.14
C ASN A 94 -27.17 10.80 20.79
N GLY A 95 -26.25 11.77 20.82
CA GLY A 95 -24.93 11.69 21.44
C GLY A 95 -23.86 10.91 20.66
N ASN A 96 -24.23 10.14 19.63
CA ASN A 96 -23.34 9.17 18.96
C ASN A 96 -23.23 9.34 17.45
N SER A 97 -24.18 10.02 16.82
CA SER A 97 -24.17 10.32 15.38
C SER A 97 -23.90 11.80 15.18
N PHE A 98 -23.25 12.17 14.08
CA PHE A 98 -22.98 13.57 13.80
C PHE A 98 -22.96 13.89 12.31
N ILE A 99 -23.10 15.17 12.02
CA ILE A 99 -22.79 15.78 10.73
C ILE A 99 -22.02 17.07 10.96
N SER A 100 -20.97 17.26 10.17
CA SER A 100 -20.14 18.46 10.14
C SER A 100 -20.34 19.20 8.82
N LEU A 101 -20.61 20.50 8.90
CA LEU A 101 -20.92 21.37 7.77
C LEU A 101 -20.06 22.63 7.82
N THR A 102 -19.63 23.15 6.68
CA THR A 102 -19.08 24.52 6.60
C THR A 102 -20.15 25.55 6.95
N GLU A 103 -19.76 26.81 7.15
CA GLU A 103 -20.74 27.91 7.39
C GLU A 103 -21.76 28.05 6.24
N ASN A 104 -21.35 27.70 5.02
CA ASN A 104 -22.19 27.71 3.82
C ASN A 104 -23.08 26.45 3.68
N GLY A 105 -22.99 25.50 4.62
CA GLY A 105 -23.76 24.26 4.59
C GLY A 105 -23.16 23.16 3.70
N GLU A 106 -21.88 23.25 3.32
CA GLU A 106 -21.23 22.15 2.60
C GLU A 106 -20.84 21.02 3.57
N LEU A 107 -21.13 19.78 3.21
CA LEU A 107 -20.74 18.61 3.99
C LEU A 107 -19.22 18.44 4.08
N LEU A 108 -18.71 18.41 5.32
CA LEU A 108 -17.33 18.03 5.65
C LEU A 108 -17.23 16.54 5.99
N GLY A 109 -18.22 16.03 6.71
CA GLY A 109 -18.36 14.61 6.99
C GLY A 109 -19.54 14.30 7.90
N CYS A 110 -19.91 13.04 7.99
CA CYS A 110 -20.93 12.57 8.92
C CYS A 110 -20.61 11.14 9.37
N ASP A 111 -21.10 10.79 10.54
CA ASP A 111 -21.10 9.41 11.02
C ASP A 111 -22.46 9.12 11.66
N THR A 112 -23.06 8.00 11.31
CA THR A 112 -24.38 7.58 11.77
C THR A 112 -24.27 6.38 12.69
N LEU A 113 -23.25 6.35 13.56
CA LEU A 113 -22.68 5.22 14.31
C LEU A 113 -23.66 4.31 15.09
N ASP A 114 -24.96 4.59 15.09
CA ASP A 114 -26.01 3.77 15.69
C ASP A 114 -27.35 3.81 14.93
N TYR A 115 -27.33 4.17 13.64
CA TYR A 115 -28.54 4.07 12.81
C TYR A 115 -28.97 2.60 12.71
N SER A 116 -30.00 2.27 13.47
CA SER A 116 -30.69 1.01 13.43
C SER A 116 -31.98 1.24 12.65
N ALA A 117 -32.04 0.69 11.43
CA ALA A 117 -33.25 0.76 10.63
C ALA A 117 -34.44 0.28 11.49
N PRO A 118 -35.57 1.01 11.53
CA PRO A 118 -36.76 0.53 12.21
C PRO A 118 -37.04 -0.89 11.76
N LYS A 119 -37.20 -1.84 12.70
CA LYS A 119 -37.56 -3.24 12.39
C LYS A 119 -38.99 -3.30 11.84
N GLN A 120 -39.21 -2.76 10.65
CA GLN A 120 -40.33 -3.17 9.82
C GLN A 120 -39.93 -4.53 9.24
N GLY A 121 -40.84 -5.51 9.33
CA GLY A 121 -40.60 -6.88 8.91
C GLY A 121 -40.29 -6.97 7.42
N ILE A 122 -39.02 -6.74 7.05
CA ILE A 122 -38.54 -6.89 5.68
C ILE A 122 -38.17 -8.37 5.53
N GLN A 123 -39.08 -9.11 4.89
CA GLN A 123 -38.74 -10.39 4.28
C GLN A 123 -37.54 -10.16 3.36
N VAL A 124 -36.43 -10.82 3.66
CA VAL A 124 -35.26 -10.89 2.81
C VAL A 124 -35.68 -11.49 1.47
N ARG A 125 -35.99 -10.64 0.49
CA ARG A 125 -36.18 -11.07 -0.90
C ARG A 125 -34.83 -11.01 -1.58
N THR A 126 -34.30 -12.19 -1.87
CA THR A 126 -33.20 -12.46 -2.78
C THR A 126 -33.49 -11.88 -4.18
N ARG A 127 -32.86 -10.74 -4.51
CA ARG A 127 -32.42 -10.30 -5.86
C ARG A 127 -32.11 -8.81 -5.86
N SER A 128 -30.88 -8.44 -6.25
CA SER A 128 -30.52 -7.17 -6.91
C SER A 128 -31.38 -5.95 -6.50
N VAL A 129 -31.36 -5.57 -5.23
CA VAL A 129 -32.00 -4.32 -4.80
C VAL A 129 -31.06 -3.20 -5.21
N ILE A 130 -31.49 -2.42 -6.19
CA ILE A 130 -30.90 -1.11 -6.51
C ILE A 130 -31.03 -0.28 -5.23
N SER A 131 -29.90 0.14 -4.64
CA SER A 131 -29.88 0.94 -3.42
C SER A 131 -30.14 2.40 -3.79
N PRO A 132 -31.27 3.01 -3.40
CA PRO A 132 -31.57 4.39 -3.73
C PRO A 132 -30.59 5.37 -3.07
N VAL A 133 -30.03 5.02 -1.91
CA VAL A 133 -29.03 5.84 -1.22
C VAL A 133 -27.70 5.82 -1.98
N LEU A 134 -27.23 4.64 -2.40
CA LEU A 134 -26.01 4.52 -3.20
C LEU A 134 -26.12 5.24 -4.53
N ASP A 135 -27.24 5.09 -5.24
CA ASP A 135 -27.42 5.74 -6.55
C ASP A 135 -27.41 7.27 -6.43
N ARG A 136 -28.10 7.82 -5.41
CA ARG A 136 -28.05 9.27 -5.13
C ARG A 136 -26.64 9.73 -4.77
N MET A 137 -25.89 8.91 -4.02
CA MET A 137 -24.50 9.22 -3.69
C MET A 137 -23.57 9.20 -4.88
N ASP A 138 -23.69 8.18 -5.72
CA ASP A 138 -22.93 8.10 -6.96
C ASP A 138 -23.25 9.30 -7.87
N GLU A 139 -24.54 9.60 -8.09
CA GLU A 139 -24.97 10.72 -8.94
C GLU A 139 -24.50 12.08 -8.38
N MET A 140 -24.68 12.33 -7.08
CA MET A 140 -24.27 13.58 -6.44
C MET A 140 -22.76 13.80 -6.52
N ILE A 141 -21.96 12.75 -6.34
CA ILE A 141 -20.50 12.86 -6.33
C ILE A 141 -19.97 12.96 -7.77
N THR A 142 -20.48 12.12 -8.68
CA THR A 142 -20.03 12.09 -10.08
C THR A 142 -20.44 13.33 -10.86
N SER A 143 -21.62 13.90 -10.60
CA SER A 143 -22.05 15.19 -11.19
C SER A 143 -21.13 16.36 -10.83
N LYS A 144 -20.37 16.26 -9.73
CA LYS A 144 -19.34 17.22 -9.33
C LYS A 144 -17.98 16.94 -9.98
N GLY A 145 -17.87 15.98 -10.90
CA GLY A 145 -16.64 15.65 -11.61
C GLY A 145 -15.68 14.74 -10.83
N TYR A 146 -16.22 13.84 -10.00
CA TYR A 146 -15.44 12.80 -9.32
C TYR A 146 -15.70 11.43 -9.96
N ILE A 147 -14.76 10.50 -9.83
CA ILE A 147 -14.90 9.12 -10.31
C ILE A 147 -14.65 8.13 -9.18
N ASN A 148 -15.37 7.01 -9.18
CA ASN A 148 -15.12 5.92 -8.26
C ASN A 148 -13.77 5.26 -8.59
N THR A 149 -12.82 5.33 -7.66
CA THR A 149 -11.48 4.73 -7.81
C THR A 149 -11.30 3.48 -6.95
N ILE A 150 -12.08 3.33 -5.87
CA ILE A 150 -12.01 2.15 -4.99
C ILE A 150 -13.41 1.74 -4.57
N LYS A 151 -13.70 0.45 -4.73
CA LYS A 151 -14.81 -0.27 -4.12
C LYS A 151 -14.31 -1.56 -3.52
N LYS A 152 -14.52 -1.76 -2.21
CA LYS A 152 -14.12 -3.01 -1.54
C LYS A 152 -15.03 -3.34 -0.36
N ASN A 153 -15.17 -4.63 -0.06
CA ASN A 153 -15.79 -5.07 1.18
C ASN A 153 -14.99 -4.53 2.37
N TYR A 154 -15.70 -4.11 3.40
CA TYR A 154 -15.16 -3.57 4.63
C TYR A 154 -15.71 -4.34 5.84
N TYR A 155 -15.39 -3.89 7.05
CA TYR A 155 -15.73 -4.58 8.29
C TYR A 155 -17.25 -4.74 8.47
N ASN A 156 -17.68 -5.84 9.10
CA ASN A 156 -19.09 -6.14 9.38
C ASN A 156 -20.04 -6.14 8.17
N GLY A 157 -19.55 -6.49 6.98
CA GLY A 157 -20.40 -6.58 5.78
C GLY A 157 -20.76 -5.23 5.16
N THR A 158 -20.17 -4.13 5.64
CA THR A 158 -20.23 -2.82 5.00
C THR A 158 -19.32 -2.76 3.77
N ILE A 159 -19.51 -1.73 2.94
CA ILE A 159 -18.76 -1.54 1.69
C ILE A 159 -18.10 -0.17 1.72
N TYR A 160 -16.79 -0.15 1.47
CA TYR A 160 -15.99 1.07 1.38
C TYR A 160 -15.94 1.58 -0.06
N TYR A 161 -16.21 2.87 -0.23
CA TYR A 161 -16.14 3.59 -1.49
C TYR A 161 -15.18 4.77 -1.40
N LYS A 162 -14.39 4.99 -2.45
CA LYS A 162 -13.59 6.21 -2.64
C LYS A 162 -13.84 6.79 -4.03
N TYR A 163 -14.09 8.09 -4.07
CA TYR A 163 -14.25 8.88 -5.27
C TYR A 163 -13.20 9.98 -5.32
N ASP A 164 -12.36 9.99 -6.35
CA ASP A 164 -11.32 10.99 -6.52
C ASP A 164 -11.73 12.03 -7.58
N LYS A 165 -11.35 13.29 -7.37
CA LYS A 165 -11.66 14.40 -8.28
C LYS A 165 -10.96 14.20 -9.62
N VAL A 166 -11.68 14.37 -10.72
CA VAL A 166 -11.11 14.41 -12.06
C VAL A 166 -10.96 15.87 -12.50
N LEU A 167 -9.74 16.21 -12.89
CA LEU A 167 -9.40 17.48 -13.50
C LEU A 167 -9.44 17.35 -15.03
N SER A 168 -9.19 18.47 -15.73
CA SER A 168 -9.08 18.50 -17.18
C SER A 168 -8.13 17.41 -17.71
N ARG A 169 -8.46 16.87 -18.89
CA ARG A 169 -7.74 15.77 -19.56
C ARG A 169 -7.64 14.47 -18.76
N GLY A 170 -8.51 14.27 -17.77
CA GLY A 170 -8.60 13.01 -17.03
C GLY A 170 -7.56 12.85 -15.92
N VAL A 171 -6.83 13.92 -15.56
CA VAL A 171 -5.89 13.89 -14.44
C VAL A 171 -6.65 13.73 -13.13
N VAL A 172 -6.27 12.75 -12.31
CA VAL A 172 -6.95 12.47 -11.04
C VAL A 172 -6.24 13.19 -9.89
N ASN A 173 -6.99 14.01 -9.15
CA ASN A 173 -6.55 14.56 -7.87
C ASN A 173 -7.03 13.66 -6.73
N LYS A 174 -6.19 12.69 -6.36
CA LYS A 174 -6.46 11.73 -5.27
C LYS A 174 -6.54 12.34 -3.87
N TYR A 175 -6.19 13.63 -3.73
CA TYR A 175 -6.24 14.37 -2.47
C TYR A 175 -7.51 15.26 -2.37
N ASP A 176 -8.25 15.46 -3.45
CA ASP A 176 -9.62 15.97 -3.39
C ASP A 176 -10.57 14.80 -3.62
N ASN A 177 -11.16 14.28 -2.55
CA ASN A 177 -11.91 13.03 -2.61
C ASN A 177 -13.08 12.96 -1.62
N TYR A 178 -14.05 12.13 -1.99
CA TYR A 178 -15.09 11.63 -1.09
C TYR A 178 -14.77 10.19 -0.71
N VAL A 179 -14.90 9.89 0.57
CA VAL A 179 -14.83 8.53 1.10
C VAL A 179 -16.11 8.26 1.85
N PHE A 180 -16.77 7.14 1.58
CA PHE A 180 -17.90 6.72 2.40
C PHE A 180 -17.97 5.21 2.61
N ILE A 181 -18.61 4.83 3.72
CA ILE A 181 -18.90 3.46 4.11
C ILE A 181 -20.41 3.27 4.03
N TYR A 182 -20.85 2.32 3.21
CA TYR A 182 -22.25 1.97 3.03
C TYR A 182 -22.58 0.67 3.74
N ASP A 183 -23.69 0.63 4.46
CA ASP A 183 -24.25 -0.61 5.04
C ASP A 183 -25.41 -1.12 4.18
N PRO A 184 -25.23 -2.26 3.48
CA PRO A 184 -26.29 -2.87 2.68
C PRO A 184 -27.50 -3.36 3.49
N ASN A 185 -27.34 -3.63 4.79
CA ASN A 185 -28.43 -4.17 5.61
C ASN A 185 -29.46 -3.10 5.97
N SER A 186 -29.01 -1.88 6.21
CA SER A 186 -29.85 -0.73 6.56
C SER A 186 -30.14 0.21 5.39
N ASP A 187 -29.49 0.00 4.24
CA ASP A 187 -29.50 0.91 3.09
C ASP A 187 -29.22 2.34 3.55
N ASN A 188 -28.04 2.52 4.15
CA ASN A 188 -27.61 3.78 4.73
C ASN A 188 -26.09 4.01 4.59
N ILE A 189 -25.68 5.27 4.61
CA ILE A 189 -24.27 5.65 4.74
C ILE A 189 -23.93 5.70 6.22
N VAL A 190 -23.01 4.82 6.64
CA VAL A 190 -22.51 4.78 8.01
C VAL A 190 -21.61 5.98 8.25
N THR A 191 -20.64 6.18 7.36
CA THR A 191 -19.64 7.21 7.53
C THR A 191 -19.34 7.86 6.18
N LEU A 192 -19.21 9.17 6.14
CA LEU A 192 -18.80 9.93 4.96
C LEU A 192 -17.78 10.99 5.38
N PHE A 193 -16.70 11.10 4.62
CA PHE A 193 -15.70 12.16 4.77
C PHE A 193 -15.38 12.79 3.42
N ARG A 194 -15.16 14.09 3.43
CA ARG A 194 -14.62 14.84 2.29
C ARG A 194 -13.23 15.35 2.64
N ASN A 195 -12.24 14.98 1.83
CA ASN A 195 -10.94 15.65 1.85
C ASN A 195 -10.91 16.65 0.71
N LYS A 196 -10.65 17.93 1.00
CA LYS A 196 -10.70 19.01 0.01
C LYS A 196 -9.32 19.67 -0.14
N GLU A 197 -8.49 19.09 -0.99
CA GLU A 197 -7.19 19.64 -1.36
C GLU A 197 -7.24 20.07 -2.82
N GLU A 198 -7.68 21.32 -3.06
CA GLU A 198 -7.90 21.83 -4.40
C GLU A 198 -6.60 21.87 -5.21
N LEU A 199 -6.70 21.47 -6.48
CA LEU A 199 -5.60 21.54 -7.43
C LEU A 199 -6.11 22.07 -8.75
N GLU A 200 -5.55 23.17 -9.21
CA GLU A 200 -5.83 23.69 -10.54
C GLU A 200 -5.05 22.90 -11.60
N TYR A 201 -5.74 22.50 -12.66
CA TYR A 201 -5.07 21.94 -13.83
C TYR A 201 -4.43 23.05 -14.65
N LYS A 202 -3.11 22.97 -14.82
CA LYS A 202 -2.36 23.78 -15.78
C LYS A 202 -1.79 22.88 -16.86
N GLU A 203 -1.98 23.27 -18.11
CA GLU A 203 -1.42 22.55 -19.25
C GLU A 203 0.11 22.40 -19.10
N PRO A 204 0.65 21.16 -19.20
CA PRO A 204 2.09 20.94 -19.15
C PRO A 204 2.81 21.64 -20.32
N MET A 205 3.91 22.35 -20.01
CA MET A 205 4.79 22.93 -21.03
C MET A 205 5.89 21.94 -21.46
N VAL A 206 6.19 20.94 -20.62
CA VAL A 206 7.10 19.85 -20.97
C VAL A 206 6.31 18.56 -21.21
N SER A 207 6.80 17.74 -22.14
CA SER A 207 6.20 16.43 -22.40
C SER A 207 6.55 15.44 -21.28
N MET A 208 5.73 14.40 -21.15
CA MET A 208 5.99 13.30 -20.22
C MET A 208 7.34 12.61 -20.50
N HIS A 209 7.73 12.50 -21.77
CA HIS A 209 9.02 11.92 -22.16
C HIS A 209 10.20 12.74 -21.65
N VAL A 210 10.15 14.07 -21.83
CA VAL A 210 11.20 14.99 -21.32
C VAL A 210 11.28 14.94 -19.79
N ALA A 211 10.14 14.87 -19.09
CA ALA A 211 10.12 14.73 -17.64
C ALA A 211 10.70 13.38 -17.17
N GLN A 212 10.45 12.30 -17.92
CA GLN A 212 11.05 11.00 -17.64
C GLN A 212 12.57 11.05 -17.81
N GLU A 213 13.09 11.62 -18.89
CA GLU A 213 14.53 11.79 -19.12
C GLU A 213 15.19 12.59 -17.97
N ALA A 214 14.60 13.72 -17.58
CA ALA A 214 15.11 14.52 -16.45
C ALA A 214 15.11 13.75 -15.12
N ALA A 215 14.14 12.85 -14.91
CA ALA A 215 14.11 11.98 -13.73
C ALA A 215 15.26 10.95 -13.74
N LEU A 216 15.55 10.37 -14.91
CA LEU A 216 16.64 9.41 -15.07
C LEU A 216 18.00 10.08 -14.90
N ASP A 217 18.18 11.28 -15.46
CA ASP A 217 19.39 12.10 -15.27
C ASP A 217 19.63 12.40 -13.78
N TYR A 218 18.57 12.74 -13.03
CA TYR A 218 18.65 12.92 -11.59
C TYR A 218 19.06 11.62 -10.88
N ALA A 219 18.40 10.49 -11.23
CA ALA A 219 18.68 9.19 -10.63
C ALA A 219 20.14 8.76 -10.85
N GLU A 220 20.69 8.97 -12.05
CA GLU A 220 22.09 8.68 -12.36
C GLU A 220 23.05 9.55 -11.55
N LYS A 221 22.78 10.87 -11.49
CA LYS A 221 23.58 11.83 -10.72
C LYS A 221 23.63 11.48 -9.24
N ASP A 222 22.49 11.04 -8.69
CA ASP A 222 22.34 10.69 -7.27
C ASP A 222 22.62 9.20 -6.98
N LYS A 223 23.01 8.42 -8.00
CA LYS A 223 23.34 6.99 -7.92
C LYS A 223 22.20 6.11 -7.42
N ILE A 224 20.96 6.48 -7.75
CA ILE A 224 19.76 5.69 -7.46
C ILE A 224 19.70 4.53 -8.46
N THR A 225 19.50 3.30 -7.96
CA THR A 225 19.46 2.11 -8.81
C THR A 225 18.08 1.97 -9.44
N TYR A 226 18.01 1.91 -10.76
CA TYR A 226 16.76 1.71 -11.49
C TYR A 226 16.92 0.73 -12.65
N THR A 227 15.79 0.22 -13.11
CA THR A 227 15.66 -0.66 -14.28
C THR A 227 14.74 0.03 -15.26
N LEU A 228 15.22 0.35 -16.47
CA LEU A 228 14.52 1.25 -17.41
C LEU A 228 13.09 0.79 -17.75
N ASN A 229 12.86 -0.52 -17.90
CA ASN A 229 11.53 -1.06 -18.22
C ASN A 229 10.54 -0.97 -17.05
N ASP A 230 11.02 -0.77 -15.83
CA ASP A 230 10.21 -0.65 -14.62
C ASP A 230 10.01 0.83 -14.23
N VAL A 231 10.39 1.76 -15.11
CA VAL A 231 10.20 3.19 -14.92
C VAL A 231 8.82 3.57 -15.46
N GLU A 232 7.96 4.04 -14.57
CA GLU A 232 6.64 4.52 -14.93
C GLU A 232 6.55 6.03 -14.64
N THR A 233 6.22 6.82 -15.66
CA THR A 233 5.95 8.25 -15.52
C THR A 233 4.49 8.53 -15.79
N SER A 234 3.85 9.30 -14.92
CA SER A 234 2.46 9.72 -15.08
C SER A 234 2.28 11.18 -14.67
N LEU A 235 1.30 11.87 -15.26
CA LEU A 235 0.88 13.20 -14.81
C LEU A 235 -0.22 13.05 -13.77
N GLY A 236 -0.05 13.67 -12.59
CA GLY A 236 -0.98 13.51 -11.49
C GLY A 236 -0.84 14.55 -10.40
N ALA A 237 -1.75 14.50 -9.43
CA ALA A 237 -1.62 15.25 -8.20
C ALA A 237 -0.60 14.59 -7.26
N TYR A 238 0.27 15.40 -6.65
CA TYR A 238 1.26 14.99 -5.67
C TYR A 238 1.23 15.90 -4.44
N LYS A 239 1.14 15.33 -3.24
CA LYS A 239 1.19 16.09 -1.97
C LYS A 239 2.64 16.10 -1.48
N LYS A 240 3.26 17.29 -1.49
CA LYS A 240 4.63 17.51 -1.03
C LYS A 240 4.74 17.26 0.48
N SER A 241 5.96 17.06 0.96
CA SER A 241 6.27 16.97 2.39
C SER A 241 5.84 18.20 3.20
N SER A 242 5.71 19.37 2.55
CA SER A 242 5.16 20.59 3.14
C SER A 242 3.64 20.55 3.38
N GLY A 243 2.94 19.56 2.83
CA GLY A 243 1.48 19.45 2.85
C GLY A 243 0.78 20.06 1.63
N GLU A 244 1.49 20.78 0.77
CA GLU A 244 0.91 21.40 -0.44
C GLU A 244 0.71 20.36 -1.56
N VAL A 245 -0.46 20.38 -2.18
CA VAL A 245 -0.78 19.54 -3.35
C VAL A 245 -0.45 20.27 -4.64
N VAL A 246 0.31 19.61 -5.53
CA VAL A 246 0.77 20.17 -6.81
C VAL A 246 0.47 19.23 -7.97
N LEU A 247 0.36 19.79 -9.18
CA LEU A 247 0.34 19.04 -10.43
C LEU A 247 1.78 18.70 -10.81
N ALA A 248 2.09 17.42 -10.99
CA ALA A 248 3.45 16.97 -11.26
C ALA A 248 3.50 15.78 -12.21
N TYR A 249 4.62 15.66 -12.92
CA TYR A 249 5.04 14.37 -13.45
C TYR A 249 5.63 13.55 -12.30
N ILE A 250 5.11 12.36 -12.07
CA ILE A 250 5.54 11.44 -11.03
C ILE A 250 6.20 10.27 -11.73
N THR A 251 7.53 10.21 -11.66
CA THR A 251 8.33 9.11 -12.19
C THR A 251 8.65 8.14 -11.05
N ILE A 252 8.14 6.92 -11.14
CA ILE A 252 8.38 5.84 -10.18
C ILE A 252 9.46 4.94 -10.76
N LEU A 253 10.54 4.74 -9.99
CA LEU A 253 11.66 3.88 -10.34
C LEU A 253 11.44 2.44 -9.84
N SER A 254 12.28 1.52 -10.32
CA SER A 254 12.16 0.08 -10.01
C SER A 254 12.36 -0.28 -8.54
N ASP A 255 13.05 0.56 -7.78
CA ASP A 255 13.22 0.45 -6.32
C ASP A 255 12.07 1.14 -5.56
N GLY A 256 11.03 1.58 -6.27
CA GLY A 256 9.87 2.30 -5.78
C GLY A 256 10.08 3.80 -5.57
N THR A 257 11.32 4.31 -5.64
CA THR A 257 11.62 5.73 -5.45
C THR A 257 10.81 6.58 -6.43
N LYS A 258 10.21 7.67 -5.95
CA LYS A 258 9.47 8.61 -6.79
C LYS A 258 10.27 9.89 -6.96
N ILE A 259 10.55 10.25 -8.20
CA ILE A 259 11.08 11.55 -8.57
C ILE A 259 9.92 12.38 -9.11
N VAL A 260 9.63 13.49 -8.45
CA VAL A 260 8.50 14.35 -8.75
C VAL A 260 9.00 15.57 -9.48
N LEU A 261 8.52 15.80 -10.69
CA LEU A 261 8.99 16.87 -11.58
C LEU A 261 7.88 17.85 -11.92
N SER A 262 8.28 19.12 -12.03
CA SER A 262 7.40 20.19 -12.49
C SER A 262 7.00 19.95 -13.96
N PRO A 263 5.70 20.00 -14.29
CA PRO A 263 5.23 19.84 -15.66
C PRO A 263 5.46 21.10 -16.51
N GLN A 264 6.06 22.15 -15.93
CA GLN A 264 6.32 23.42 -16.61
C GLN A 264 7.76 23.52 -17.11
N ASP A 265 8.72 22.90 -16.42
CA ASP A 265 10.16 23.05 -16.72
C ASP A 265 10.99 21.80 -16.43
N SER A 266 10.37 20.68 -16.04
CA SER A 266 11.04 19.42 -15.65
C SER A 266 12.00 19.54 -14.46
N SER A 267 11.94 20.63 -13.68
CA SER A 267 12.71 20.73 -12.44
C SER A 267 12.23 19.72 -11.40
N VAL A 268 13.16 19.14 -10.63
CA VAL A 268 12.81 18.23 -9.53
C VAL A 268 12.19 19.02 -8.39
N VAL A 269 10.92 18.73 -8.11
CA VAL A 269 10.12 19.34 -7.05
C VAL A 269 10.38 18.65 -5.72
N GLU A 270 10.36 17.32 -5.72
CA GLU A 270 10.60 16.49 -4.53
C GLU A 270 11.08 15.11 -4.96
N VAL A 271 11.81 14.44 -4.07
CA VAL A 271 12.15 13.02 -4.21
C VAL A 271 11.63 12.29 -2.98
N ASP A 272 10.69 11.37 -3.22
CA ASP A 272 10.13 10.50 -2.20
C ASP A 272 10.78 9.13 -2.33
N TYR A 273 11.81 8.91 -1.51
CA TYR A 273 12.46 7.62 -1.40
C TYR A 273 11.46 6.61 -0.87
N SER A 274 11.19 5.60 -1.68
CA SER A 274 10.31 4.54 -1.24
C SER A 274 10.98 3.77 -0.11
N LYS A 275 10.23 3.51 0.95
CA LYS A 275 10.52 2.41 1.87
C LYS A 275 10.17 1.08 1.18
N ALA A 276 10.60 0.89 -0.07
CA ALA A 276 10.00 -0.09 -0.96
C ALA A 276 9.97 -1.44 -0.26
N THR A 277 8.77 -2.00 -0.28
CA THR A 277 8.54 -3.31 0.26
C THR A 277 9.14 -4.30 -0.72
N ILE A 278 10.43 -4.59 -0.56
CA ILE A 278 11.12 -5.51 -1.45
C ILE A 278 10.57 -6.91 -1.20
N LYS A 279 10.01 -7.51 -2.24
CA LYS A 279 9.25 -8.75 -2.13
C LYS A 279 10.13 -9.96 -2.33
N GLY A 280 9.84 -10.98 -1.54
CA GLY A 280 10.47 -12.29 -1.60
C GLY A 280 9.46 -13.38 -1.90
N LYS A 281 9.90 -14.52 -2.44
CA LYS A 281 9.09 -15.74 -2.50
C LYS A 281 9.92 -17.00 -2.34
N SER A 282 9.36 -17.99 -1.67
CA SER A 282 9.82 -19.37 -1.66
C SER A 282 8.89 -20.26 -2.48
N ILE A 283 9.48 -21.08 -3.36
CA ILE A 283 8.80 -22.03 -4.23
C ILE A 283 9.44 -23.40 -3.99
N ALA A 284 8.64 -24.47 -3.87
CA ALA A 284 9.19 -25.81 -3.79
C ALA A 284 8.38 -26.84 -4.58
N TYR A 285 9.10 -27.83 -5.12
CA TYR A 285 8.55 -28.96 -5.83
C TYR A 285 8.07 -30.04 -4.84
N LYS A 286 6.75 -30.26 -4.82
CA LYS A 286 6.05 -31.21 -3.92
C LYS A 286 6.56 -32.65 -4.02
N GLY A 287 7.21 -33.02 -5.13
CA GLY A 287 7.77 -34.37 -5.32
C GLY A 287 8.93 -34.69 -4.36
N PHE A 288 9.52 -33.70 -3.69
CA PHE A 288 10.60 -33.91 -2.74
C PHE A 288 10.12 -34.02 -1.29
N ARG A 289 10.76 -34.92 -0.53
CA ARG A 289 10.43 -35.27 0.85
C ARG A 289 10.34 -34.08 1.81
N PHE A 290 11.15 -33.03 1.59
CA PHE A 290 11.26 -31.87 2.49
C PHE A 290 10.79 -30.55 1.86
N ALA A 291 10.06 -30.60 0.74
CA ALA A 291 9.69 -29.42 -0.04
C ALA A 291 9.02 -28.32 0.82
N GLU A 292 8.07 -28.70 1.67
CA GLU A 292 7.33 -27.76 2.50
C GLU A 292 8.21 -27.15 3.62
N GLN A 293 9.05 -27.97 4.25
CA GLN A 293 9.97 -27.54 5.30
C GLN A 293 11.07 -26.61 4.74
N SER A 294 11.65 -26.98 3.59
CA SER A 294 12.63 -26.17 2.86
C SER A 294 12.06 -24.80 2.49
N ALA A 295 10.88 -24.76 1.88
CA ALA A 295 10.23 -23.52 1.52
C ALA A 295 9.80 -22.67 2.73
N GLN A 296 9.45 -23.28 3.86
CA GLN A 296 9.17 -22.57 5.10
C GLN A 296 10.42 -21.93 5.69
N LEU A 297 11.53 -22.67 5.77
CA LEU A 297 12.82 -22.13 6.25
C LEU A 297 13.28 -20.94 5.40
N ALA A 298 13.09 -21.04 4.09
CA ALA A 298 13.39 -19.95 3.17
C ALA A 298 12.45 -18.75 3.33
N GLU A 299 11.15 -18.98 3.54
CA GLU A 299 10.20 -17.90 3.81
C GLU A 299 10.58 -17.12 5.07
N ASP A 300 10.84 -17.84 6.17
CA ASP A 300 11.23 -17.23 7.44
C ASP A 300 12.60 -16.55 7.34
N GLY A 301 13.52 -17.16 6.58
CA GLY A 301 14.84 -16.62 6.29
C GLY A 301 14.77 -15.29 5.53
N LEU A 302 14.07 -15.28 4.39
CA LEU A 302 13.86 -14.06 3.60
C LEU A 302 13.13 -12.98 4.42
N ARG A 303 12.15 -13.36 5.25
CA ARG A 303 11.50 -12.42 6.18
C ARG A 303 12.50 -11.81 7.18
N ARG A 304 13.42 -12.59 7.75
CA ARG A 304 14.52 -12.09 8.60
C ARG A 304 15.47 -11.16 7.85
N LEU A 305 15.66 -11.36 6.55
CA LEU A 305 16.45 -10.50 5.68
C LEU A 305 15.70 -9.21 5.26
N GLY A 306 14.45 -9.04 5.69
CA GLY A 306 13.66 -7.82 5.47
C GLY A 306 12.77 -7.84 4.22
N TYR A 307 12.61 -8.99 3.57
CA TYR A 307 11.67 -9.13 2.46
C TYR A 307 10.24 -9.25 2.97
N VAL A 308 9.28 -8.66 2.25
CA VAL A 308 7.87 -9.00 2.43
C VAL A 308 7.52 -10.16 1.53
N MET A 309 7.11 -11.25 2.16
CA MET A 309 6.88 -12.50 1.48
C MET A 309 5.57 -12.47 0.71
N LEU A 310 5.66 -12.78 -0.58
CA LEU A 310 4.52 -13.31 -1.32
C LEU A 310 4.15 -14.69 -0.76
N PRO A 311 2.89 -15.13 -0.93
CA PRO A 311 2.47 -16.45 -0.48
C PRO A 311 3.41 -17.54 -1.02
N LYS A 312 3.97 -18.34 -0.11
CA LYS A 312 4.76 -19.54 -0.43
C LYS A 312 3.99 -20.44 -1.38
N TYR A 313 4.68 -21.07 -2.34
CA TYR A 313 4.04 -21.94 -3.31
C TYR A 313 4.67 -23.33 -3.33
N ILE A 314 3.86 -24.36 -3.07
CA ILE A 314 4.26 -25.77 -3.14
C ILE A 314 3.53 -26.39 -4.33
N THR A 315 4.26 -26.79 -5.37
CA THR A 315 3.67 -27.22 -6.66
C THR A 315 4.15 -28.59 -7.09
N SER A 316 3.31 -29.29 -7.85
CA SER A 316 3.69 -30.55 -8.51
C SER A 316 4.01 -30.40 -10.00
N GLY A 317 3.79 -29.22 -10.59
CA GLY A 317 3.87 -29.08 -12.05
C GLY A 317 3.84 -27.67 -12.65
N GLU A 318 3.83 -26.59 -11.88
CA GLU A 318 3.64 -25.22 -12.39
C GLU A 318 4.79 -24.29 -11.99
N ILE A 319 6.02 -24.82 -11.94
CA ILE A 319 7.15 -24.06 -11.40
C ILE A 319 7.51 -22.86 -12.27
N GLY A 320 7.50 -23.01 -13.60
CA GLY A 320 7.81 -21.95 -14.55
C GLY A 320 6.84 -20.78 -14.45
N ASP A 321 5.54 -21.06 -14.50
CA ASP A 321 4.49 -20.04 -14.38
C ASP A 321 4.54 -19.33 -13.03
N THR A 322 4.81 -20.08 -11.95
CA THR A 322 4.96 -19.49 -10.61
C THR A 322 6.16 -18.56 -10.54
N ILE A 323 7.30 -18.95 -11.11
CA ILE A 323 8.50 -18.10 -11.17
C ILE A 323 8.16 -16.83 -11.94
N ILE A 324 7.58 -16.95 -13.14
CA ILE A 324 7.19 -15.83 -14.01
C ILE A 324 6.29 -14.85 -13.25
N ASN A 325 5.18 -15.34 -12.66
CA ASN A 325 4.24 -14.49 -11.93
C ASN A 325 4.90 -13.76 -10.75
N SER A 326 5.91 -14.37 -10.15
CA SER A 326 6.62 -13.80 -9.01
C SER A 326 7.58 -12.70 -9.46
N ILE A 327 8.39 -12.96 -10.49
CA ILE A 327 9.38 -12.00 -11.00
C ILE A 327 8.73 -10.79 -11.68
N THR A 328 7.50 -10.92 -12.20
CA THR A 328 6.73 -9.80 -12.76
C THR A 328 5.98 -8.99 -11.69
N THR A 329 6.06 -9.40 -10.42
CA THR A 329 5.45 -8.62 -9.33
C THR A 329 6.32 -7.40 -9.00
N ALA A 330 5.73 -6.21 -8.99
CA ALA A 330 6.44 -4.98 -8.64
C ALA A 330 7.18 -5.10 -7.29
N GLY A 331 8.47 -4.72 -7.30
CA GLY A 331 9.36 -4.77 -6.14
C GLY A 331 9.94 -6.16 -5.81
N PHE A 332 9.75 -7.17 -6.66
CA PHE A 332 10.30 -8.51 -6.44
C PHE A 332 11.82 -8.55 -6.61
N ARG A 333 12.55 -8.95 -5.56
CA ARG A 333 14.02 -9.05 -5.59
C ARG A 333 14.60 -10.25 -4.82
N GLY A 334 13.78 -11.04 -4.11
CA GLY A 334 14.22 -12.18 -3.31
C GLY A 334 13.58 -13.49 -3.75
N LEU A 335 14.39 -14.52 -4.03
CA LEU A 335 13.88 -15.79 -4.58
C LEU A 335 14.55 -17.01 -3.94
N TYR A 336 13.75 -17.98 -3.54
CA TYR A 336 14.18 -19.33 -3.20
C TYR A 336 13.38 -20.35 -4.01
N ILE A 337 14.06 -21.32 -4.60
CA ILE A 337 13.44 -22.39 -5.40
C ILE A 337 14.06 -23.73 -5.04
N ASP A 338 13.22 -24.68 -4.61
CA ASP A 338 13.56 -26.10 -4.41
C ASP A 338 12.92 -26.95 -5.52
N CYS A 339 13.73 -27.54 -6.41
CA CYS A 339 13.24 -28.33 -7.55
C CYS A 339 14.33 -29.15 -8.26
N HIS A 340 13.99 -29.81 -9.37
CA HIS A 340 15.01 -30.36 -10.26
C HIS A 340 15.75 -29.23 -11.00
N GLY A 341 17.03 -29.42 -11.24
CA GLY A 341 17.88 -28.39 -11.82
C GLY A 341 18.95 -28.93 -12.75
N SER A 342 19.42 -28.03 -13.60
CA SER A 342 20.65 -28.13 -14.36
C SER A 342 21.29 -26.74 -14.49
N THR A 343 22.39 -26.65 -15.25
CA THR A 343 22.96 -25.35 -15.62
C THR A 343 22.04 -24.49 -16.49
N GLU A 344 21.04 -25.10 -17.14
CA GLU A 344 20.18 -24.41 -18.12
C GLU A 344 18.71 -24.37 -17.75
N ALA A 345 18.24 -25.22 -16.83
CA ALA A 345 16.82 -25.44 -16.61
C ALA A 345 16.48 -25.70 -15.13
N LEU A 346 15.32 -25.21 -14.71
CA LEU A 346 14.63 -25.57 -13.47
C LEU A 346 13.34 -26.29 -13.84
N SER A 347 13.06 -27.42 -13.20
CA SER A 347 11.94 -28.26 -13.60
C SER A 347 11.27 -29.01 -12.45
N THR A 348 10.06 -29.44 -12.76
CA THR A 348 9.28 -30.48 -12.09
C THR A 348 9.11 -31.64 -13.09
N ASP A 349 8.39 -32.69 -12.72
CA ASP A 349 8.14 -33.81 -13.63
C ASP A 349 7.36 -33.41 -14.90
N THR A 350 6.61 -32.30 -14.88
CA THR A 350 5.69 -31.92 -15.96
C THR A 350 5.95 -30.54 -16.56
N ASN A 351 6.86 -29.75 -16.00
CA ASN A 351 7.09 -28.38 -16.43
C ASN A 351 8.53 -27.95 -16.18
N GLU A 352 9.07 -27.17 -17.11
CA GLU A 352 10.44 -26.68 -17.11
C GLU A 352 10.47 -25.19 -17.50
N ILE A 353 11.40 -24.45 -16.90
CA ILE A 353 11.77 -23.11 -17.32
C ILE A 353 13.28 -23.02 -17.51
N THR A 354 13.72 -22.41 -18.61
CA THR A 354 15.15 -22.30 -18.91
C THR A 354 15.71 -20.93 -18.53
N ALA A 355 16.99 -20.91 -18.16
CA ALA A 355 17.76 -19.71 -17.90
C ALA A 355 17.74 -18.78 -19.13
N SER A 356 17.94 -19.35 -20.33
CA SER A 356 17.91 -18.61 -21.60
C SER A 356 16.54 -17.98 -21.90
N TYR A 357 15.44 -18.65 -21.57
CA TYR A 357 14.09 -18.09 -21.70
C TYR A 357 13.93 -16.88 -20.78
N LEU A 358 14.28 -17.03 -19.50
CA LEU A 358 14.16 -15.95 -18.52
C LEU A 358 15.04 -14.76 -18.89
N GLN A 359 16.30 -14.99 -19.26
CA GLN A 359 17.22 -13.94 -19.65
C GLN A 359 16.76 -13.19 -20.90
N LYS A 360 16.21 -13.90 -21.89
CA LYS A 360 15.69 -13.29 -23.12
C LYS A 360 14.39 -12.52 -22.89
N ARG A 361 13.47 -13.07 -22.09
CA ARG A 361 12.12 -12.52 -21.90
C ARG A 361 12.08 -11.42 -20.84
N TYR A 362 12.98 -11.50 -19.86
CA TYR A 362 13.12 -10.59 -18.72
C TYR A 362 14.58 -10.14 -18.59
N PRO A 363 15.14 -9.41 -19.58
CA PRO A 363 16.56 -9.00 -19.62
C PRO A 363 16.95 -7.98 -18.54
N ASN A 364 16.01 -7.69 -17.64
CA ASN A 364 16.04 -6.64 -16.63
C ASN A 364 15.70 -7.22 -15.24
N LEU A 365 15.69 -8.56 -15.11
CA LEU A 365 15.40 -9.26 -13.87
C LEU A 365 16.57 -9.13 -12.88
N GLY A 366 16.67 -7.99 -12.21
CA GLY A 366 17.68 -7.74 -11.18
C GLY A 366 17.24 -8.26 -9.82
N LEU A 367 17.73 -9.42 -9.39
CA LEU A 367 17.49 -9.91 -8.02
C LEU A 367 18.57 -9.43 -7.05
N ARG A 368 18.19 -9.22 -5.79
CA ARG A 368 19.11 -8.95 -4.68
C ARG A 368 19.57 -10.24 -4.01
N PHE A 369 18.70 -11.24 -3.96
CA PHE A 369 19.02 -12.54 -3.39
C PHE A 369 18.32 -13.64 -4.20
N ALA A 370 19.07 -14.67 -4.59
CA ALA A 370 18.52 -15.87 -5.21
C ALA A 370 19.22 -17.11 -4.65
N PHE A 371 18.44 -18.10 -4.21
CA PHE A 371 18.95 -19.42 -3.87
C PHE A 371 18.17 -20.47 -4.66
N LEU A 372 18.85 -21.07 -5.64
CA LEU A 372 18.35 -22.21 -6.39
C LEU A 372 18.82 -23.51 -5.74
N ASP A 373 17.99 -24.04 -4.85
CA ASP A 373 18.16 -25.34 -4.21
C ASP A 373 17.79 -26.47 -5.18
N ALA A 374 18.57 -26.56 -6.26
CA ALA A 374 18.36 -27.48 -7.36
C ALA A 374 19.70 -27.93 -7.96
N CYS A 375 19.73 -29.14 -8.51
CA CYS A 375 20.96 -29.78 -8.97
C CYS A 375 21.74 -28.91 -9.99
N SER A 376 23.06 -28.82 -9.85
CA SER A 376 23.96 -28.22 -10.85
C SER A 376 23.70 -26.74 -11.22
N THR A 377 22.83 -26.03 -10.50
CA THR A 377 22.51 -24.61 -10.78
C THR A 377 23.66 -23.66 -10.49
N GLY A 378 24.63 -24.09 -9.67
CA GLY A 378 25.87 -23.38 -9.37
C GLY A 378 27.09 -23.93 -10.10
N ALA A 379 26.93 -24.87 -11.04
CA ALA A 379 28.06 -25.46 -11.77
C ALA A 379 28.72 -24.45 -12.75
N ASN A 380 27.99 -23.39 -13.12
CA ASN A 380 28.48 -22.25 -13.87
C ASN A 380 27.74 -20.96 -13.45
N ASN A 381 27.99 -19.85 -14.14
CA ASN A 381 27.39 -18.55 -13.81
C ASN A 381 26.05 -18.28 -14.52
N ASN A 382 25.45 -19.23 -15.26
CA ASN A 382 24.30 -18.95 -16.12
C ASN A 382 23.09 -18.43 -15.34
N TRP A 383 22.76 -19.07 -14.22
CA TRP A 383 21.65 -18.63 -13.36
C TRP A 383 21.92 -17.30 -12.66
N ALA A 384 23.14 -17.10 -12.13
CA ALA A 384 23.52 -15.82 -11.53
C ALA A 384 23.43 -14.66 -12.55
N ASN A 385 23.88 -14.90 -13.79
CA ASN A 385 23.78 -13.95 -14.89
C ASN A 385 22.33 -13.69 -15.31
N THR A 386 21.48 -14.73 -15.32
CA THR A 386 20.04 -14.63 -15.64
C THR A 386 19.31 -13.72 -14.65
N PHE A 387 19.73 -13.72 -13.38
CA PHE A 387 19.19 -12.86 -12.33
C PHE A 387 19.97 -11.55 -12.11
N HIS A 388 20.94 -11.26 -13.00
CA HIS A 388 21.80 -10.08 -12.95
C HIS A 388 22.51 -9.87 -11.60
N ILE A 389 22.84 -10.97 -10.89
CA ILE A 389 23.59 -10.95 -9.65
C ILE A 389 25.08 -10.84 -9.97
N SER A 390 25.78 -9.92 -9.32
CA SER A 390 27.20 -9.64 -9.59
C SER A 390 28.01 -9.45 -8.31
N SER A 391 29.34 -9.41 -8.43
CA SER A 391 30.25 -9.15 -7.31
C SER A 391 30.02 -7.79 -6.62
N LYS A 392 29.31 -6.88 -7.27
CA LYS A 392 28.99 -5.54 -6.73
C LYS A 392 27.63 -5.49 -6.03
N ALA A 393 26.71 -6.40 -6.35
CA ALA A 393 25.33 -6.34 -5.85
C ALA A 393 24.70 -7.74 -5.72
N GLY A 394 24.13 -8.00 -4.54
CA GLY A 394 23.33 -9.19 -4.25
C GLY A 394 24.12 -10.47 -4.00
N ALA A 395 23.39 -11.59 -3.87
CA ALA A 395 23.95 -12.92 -3.68
C ALA A 395 23.11 -14.01 -4.37
N PHE A 396 23.81 -14.91 -5.05
CA PHE A 396 23.31 -16.12 -5.66
C PHE A 396 23.91 -17.33 -4.94
N ILE A 397 23.07 -18.34 -4.70
CA ILE A 397 23.47 -19.65 -4.18
C ILE A 397 22.89 -20.74 -5.10
N GLY A 398 23.71 -21.74 -5.42
CA GLY A 398 23.28 -22.95 -6.14
C GLY A 398 24.21 -24.13 -5.85
N TRP A 399 23.97 -25.28 -6.47
CA TRP A 399 24.79 -26.48 -6.25
C TRP A 399 25.73 -26.75 -7.42
N ASP A 400 26.99 -27.13 -7.16
CA ASP A 400 27.99 -27.40 -8.21
C ASP A 400 27.70 -28.68 -9.04
N ARG A 401 26.92 -29.59 -8.48
CA ARG A 401 26.56 -30.88 -9.08
C ARG A 401 25.20 -31.36 -8.54
N ARG A 402 24.85 -32.62 -8.82
CA ARG A 402 23.66 -33.26 -8.25
C ARG A 402 23.77 -33.35 -6.73
N VAL A 403 22.76 -32.83 -6.03
CA VAL A 403 22.63 -32.89 -4.57
C VAL A 403 21.48 -33.82 -4.18
N GLY A 404 21.64 -34.57 -3.09
CA GLY A 404 20.55 -35.39 -2.53
C GLY A 404 19.56 -34.55 -1.73
N VAL A 405 18.28 -34.96 -1.71
CA VAL A 405 17.20 -34.21 -1.04
C VAL A 405 17.43 -34.08 0.47
N ASN A 406 17.99 -35.11 1.13
CA ASN A 406 18.26 -35.04 2.57
C ASN A 406 19.41 -34.09 2.87
N GLU A 407 20.46 -34.15 2.06
CA GLU A 407 21.67 -33.34 2.15
C GLU A 407 21.38 -31.86 1.89
N ALA A 408 20.60 -31.55 0.84
CA ALA A 408 20.14 -30.21 0.53
C ALA A 408 19.32 -29.61 1.69
N TYR A 409 18.36 -30.39 2.22
CA TYR A 409 17.57 -29.97 3.36
C TYR A 409 18.43 -29.73 4.61
N ASP A 410 19.40 -30.62 4.89
CA ASP A 410 20.33 -30.47 6.01
C ASP A 410 21.11 -29.16 5.92
N PHE A 411 21.65 -28.84 4.74
CA PHE A 411 22.27 -27.56 4.46
C PHE A 411 21.31 -26.39 4.68
N CYS A 412 20.10 -26.44 4.15
CA CYS A 412 19.10 -25.40 4.28
C CYS A 412 18.77 -25.06 5.75
N ARG A 413 18.70 -26.07 6.64
CA ARG A 413 18.50 -25.83 8.08
C ARG A 413 19.60 -24.97 8.69
N TYR A 414 20.85 -25.28 8.40
CA TYR A 414 21.98 -24.49 8.92
C TYR A 414 22.11 -23.15 8.22
N PHE A 415 21.96 -23.10 6.90
CA PHE A 415 22.09 -21.88 6.11
C PHE A 415 21.06 -20.83 6.55
N TRP A 416 19.78 -21.19 6.61
CA TRP A 416 18.73 -20.22 6.96
C TRP A 416 18.80 -19.78 8.43
N ASN A 417 19.37 -20.59 9.32
CA ASN A 417 19.66 -20.18 10.69
C ASN A 417 20.79 -19.12 10.75
N GLU A 418 21.78 -19.25 9.88
CA GLU A 418 22.94 -18.34 9.82
C GLU A 418 22.68 -17.08 9.01
N ALA A 419 21.82 -17.16 7.97
CA ALA A 419 21.38 -16.03 7.16
C ALA A 419 20.28 -15.23 7.90
N ASN A 420 20.71 -14.45 8.89
CA ASN A 420 19.82 -13.75 9.84
C ASN A 420 19.89 -12.21 9.75
N GLY A 421 20.45 -11.68 8.67
CA GLY A 421 20.62 -10.23 8.47
C GLY A 421 21.78 -9.59 9.26
N LYS A 422 22.45 -10.35 10.13
CA LYS A 422 23.62 -9.89 10.91
C LYS A 422 24.93 -10.52 10.46
N LYS A 423 24.87 -11.48 9.52
CA LYS A 423 26.01 -12.19 8.96
C LYS A 423 25.96 -12.09 7.43
N PRO A 424 27.08 -11.80 6.75
CA PRO A 424 27.14 -11.83 5.29
C PRO A 424 26.71 -13.20 4.74
N ILE A 425 25.99 -13.22 3.61
CA ILE A 425 25.45 -14.45 3.02
C ILE A 425 26.57 -15.47 2.72
N LEU A 426 27.71 -15.01 2.17
CA LEU A 426 28.87 -15.89 1.96
C LEU A 426 29.34 -16.57 3.26
N LYS A 427 29.31 -15.84 4.39
CA LYS A 427 29.68 -16.39 5.70
C LYS A 427 28.62 -17.35 6.24
N ALA A 428 27.33 -17.12 5.93
CA ALA A 428 26.26 -18.07 6.25
C ALA A 428 26.40 -19.37 5.44
N VAL A 429 26.73 -19.28 4.13
CA VAL A 429 27.03 -20.45 3.28
C VAL A 429 28.20 -21.25 3.84
N GLN A 430 29.33 -20.58 4.14
CA GLN A 430 30.51 -21.24 4.73
C GLN A 430 30.19 -21.91 6.08
N ALA A 431 29.38 -21.27 6.91
CA ALA A 431 28.98 -21.83 8.21
C ALA A 431 28.03 -23.04 8.07
N ALA A 432 27.19 -23.06 7.04
CA ALA A 432 26.33 -24.19 6.74
C ALA A 432 27.11 -25.34 6.10
N GLU A 433 28.03 -25.06 5.19
CA GLU A 433 28.91 -26.04 4.55
C GLU A 433 29.79 -26.79 5.57
N MET A 434 30.28 -26.10 6.60
CA MET A 434 31.05 -26.74 7.68
C MET A 434 30.23 -27.70 8.56
N ARG A 435 28.90 -27.59 8.57
CA ARG A 435 28.03 -28.37 9.46
C ARG A 435 27.20 -29.42 8.75
N ALA A 436 26.77 -29.13 7.53
CA ALA A 436 25.98 -30.03 6.72
C ALA A 436 26.88 -31.04 6.00
N SER A 437 26.53 -32.32 6.07
CA SER A 437 27.19 -33.33 5.25
C SER A 437 26.49 -33.39 3.90
N THR A 438 27.09 -32.79 2.88
CA THR A 438 26.51 -32.71 1.53
C THR A 438 27.39 -33.41 0.50
N ASN A 439 26.75 -34.06 -0.48
CA ASN A 439 27.44 -34.71 -1.60
C ASN A 439 27.77 -33.74 -2.76
N ALA A 440 27.32 -32.49 -2.67
CA ALA A 440 27.51 -31.42 -3.63
C ALA A 440 27.94 -30.15 -2.90
N ARG A 441 28.81 -29.34 -3.51
CA ARG A 441 29.29 -28.12 -2.89
C ARG A 441 28.30 -26.97 -3.16
N PRO A 442 27.88 -26.20 -2.13
CA PRO A 442 27.14 -24.97 -2.37
C PRO A 442 28.07 -23.92 -3.00
N VAL A 443 27.62 -23.25 -4.05
CA VAL A 443 28.37 -22.23 -4.78
C VAL A 443 27.76 -20.87 -4.50
N PHE A 444 28.59 -19.94 -4.03
CA PHE A 444 28.23 -18.54 -3.85
C PHE A 444 28.75 -17.70 -5.01
N ILE A 445 27.89 -16.86 -5.58
CA ILE A 445 28.25 -15.84 -6.58
C ILE A 445 27.61 -14.53 -6.12
N GLY A 446 28.38 -13.45 -5.99
CA GLY A 446 27.84 -12.15 -5.61
C GLY A 446 28.78 -11.32 -4.76
N ASN A 447 28.23 -10.34 -4.05
CA ASN A 447 28.99 -9.46 -3.17
C ASN A 447 29.30 -10.14 -1.83
N ASN A 448 30.60 -10.34 -1.56
CA ASN A 448 31.11 -11.04 -0.37
C ASN A 448 30.75 -10.36 0.97
N THR A 449 30.38 -9.07 0.96
CA THR A 449 29.96 -8.32 2.15
C THR A 449 28.45 -8.14 2.23
N PHE A 450 27.67 -8.73 1.31
CA PHE A 450 26.22 -8.60 1.30
C PHE A 450 25.56 -9.40 2.44
N TYR A 451 24.72 -8.73 3.23
CA TYR A 451 24.03 -9.30 4.40
C TYR A 451 22.69 -9.97 4.05
N GLY A 452 22.32 -10.01 2.77
CA GLY A 452 21.04 -10.54 2.32
C GLY A 452 19.90 -9.53 2.38
N ASN A 453 20.15 -8.33 2.90
CA ASN A 453 19.13 -7.35 3.19
C ASN A 453 18.37 -6.87 1.95
N ALA A 454 17.05 -6.70 2.12
CA ALA A 454 16.18 -6.04 1.16
C ALA A 454 16.75 -4.68 0.73
N ASN A 455 17.03 -3.79 1.69
CA ASN A 455 17.47 -2.41 1.47
C ASN A 455 18.97 -2.30 1.15
#